data_AF-A0A162AFU0-F1
#
_entry.id   AF-A0A162AFU0-F1
#
_cell.length_a   1.000
_cell.length_b   1.000
_cell.length_c   1.000
_cell.angle_alpha   90.00
_cell.angle_beta   90.00
_cell.angle_gamma   90.00
#
_symmetry.space_group_name_H-M   'P 1'
#
loop_
_entity.id
_entity.type
_entity.pdbx_description
1 polymer ?
#
loop_
_entity_poly.entity_id
_entity_poly.type
_entity_poly.pdbx_seq_one_letter_code
_entity_poly.pdbx_strand_id
1 'polypeptide(L)'
;MISGTKGEGLQLKRLLQAVYHPRNYYLLHLDIEASDSERLELAKYVKSVEVMGNVMVIGKPDLVTVKGPTMIACTLHGVAVLLKKAKDWDWFINLSASDYPLMGQDG
;
A
#
# COMPACT_ATOMS: atom_id res chain seq x y z
N MET A 1 -1.03 1.45 5.33
CA MET A 1 -0.06 0.93 4.34
C MET A 1 -0.47 -0.49 3.97
N ILE A 2 -0.40 -0.86 2.69
CA ILE A 2 -0.66 -2.23 2.22
C ILE A 2 0.61 -2.72 1.51
N SER A 3 1.20 -3.79 2.02
CA SER A 3 2.49 -4.31 1.55
C SER A 3 2.34 -5.69 0.92
N GLY A 4 3.12 -5.96 -0.12
CA GLY A 4 3.25 -7.29 -0.70
C GLY A 4 4.64 -7.55 -1.27
N THR A 5 4.83 -8.77 -1.74
CA THR A 5 6.04 -9.26 -2.40
C THR A 5 5.75 -9.73 -3.82
N LYS A 6 6.72 -10.41 -4.44
CA LYS A 6 6.62 -10.96 -5.79
C LYS A 6 5.34 -11.77 -6.00
N GLY A 7 4.60 -11.48 -7.08
CA GLY A 7 3.38 -12.20 -7.44
C GLY A 7 2.12 -11.77 -6.67
N GLU A 8 2.24 -10.85 -5.71
CA GLU A 8 1.11 -10.42 -4.87
C GLU A 8 0.39 -9.16 -5.36
N GLY A 9 0.74 -8.66 -6.55
CA GLY A 9 0.16 -7.43 -7.10
C GLY A 9 -1.36 -7.49 -7.27
N LEU A 10 -1.92 -8.66 -7.58
CA LEU A 10 -3.39 -8.84 -7.69
C LEU A 10 -4.06 -8.87 -6.32
N GLN A 11 -3.44 -9.49 -5.33
CA GLN A 11 -3.89 -9.55 -3.95
C GLN A 11 -3.93 -8.14 -3.35
N LEU A 12 -2.92 -7.31 -3.62
CA LEU A 12 -2.90 -5.89 -3.22
C LEU A 12 -4.07 -5.12 -3.81
N LYS A 13 -4.36 -5.31 -5.12
CA LYS A 13 -5.49 -4.64 -5.79
C LYS A 13 -6.81 -5.08 -5.16
N ARG A 14 -6.99 -6.38 -4.96
CA ARG A 14 -8.21 -6.94 -4.34
C ARG A 14 -8.41 -6.43 -2.92
N LEU A 15 -7.36 -6.45 -2.10
CA LEU A 15 -7.41 -5.94 -0.74
C LEU A 15 -7.72 -4.45 -0.72
N LEU A 16 -7.03 -3.64 -1.54
CA LEU A 16 -7.32 -2.22 -1.67
C LEU A 16 -8.80 -1.98 -1.98
N GLN A 17 -9.37 -2.68 -2.95
CA GLN A 17 -10.79 -2.56 -3.29
C GLN A 17 -11.71 -2.92 -2.11
N ALA A 18 -11.36 -3.93 -1.32
CA ALA A 18 -12.15 -4.35 -0.17
C ALA A 18 -12.11 -3.34 0.99
N VAL A 19 -10.98 -2.65 1.19
CA VAL A 19 -10.81 -1.69 2.30
C VAL A 19 -10.96 -0.23 1.86
N TYR A 20 -11.21 0.03 0.57
CA TYR A 20 -11.20 1.38 0.01
C TYR A 20 -12.34 2.24 0.57
N HIS A 21 -11.98 3.44 1.01
CA HIS A 21 -12.91 4.48 1.43
C HIS A 21 -12.31 5.86 1.09
N PRO A 22 -13.08 6.81 0.52
CA PRO A 22 -12.55 8.08 0.03
C PRO A 22 -11.97 8.99 1.12
N ARG A 23 -12.34 8.77 2.39
CA ARG A 23 -11.81 9.53 3.54
C ARG A 23 -10.49 8.98 4.12
N ASN A 24 -10.02 7.84 3.65
CA ASN A 24 -8.80 7.21 4.14
C ASN A 24 -7.64 7.47 3.18
N TYR A 25 -6.41 7.23 3.63
CA TYR A 25 -5.22 7.30 2.77
C TYR A 25 -4.57 5.93 2.65
N TYR A 26 -4.20 5.56 1.42
CA TYR A 26 -3.62 4.26 1.13
C TYR A 26 -2.23 4.43 0.54
N LEU A 27 -1.28 3.67 1.07
CA LEU A 27 0.08 3.59 0.55
C LEU A 27 0.37 2.14 0.20
N LEU A 28 0.54 1.86 -1.09
CA LEU A 28 0.87 0.54 -1.61
C LEU A 28 2.39 0.39 -1.74
N HIS A 29 2.90 -0.73 -1.25
CA HIS A 29 4.30 -1.07 -1.29
C HIS A 29 4.48 -2.49 -1.82
N LEU A 30 5.28 -2.65 -2.87
CA LEU A 30 5.81 -3.93 -3.29
C LEU A 30 7.31 -3.93 -3.00
N ASP A 31 7.78 -4.96 -2.30
CA ASP A 31 9.18 -5.08 -1.94
C ASP A 31 10.10 -5.33 -3.15
N ILE A 32 11.40 -5.44 -2.89
CA ILE A 32 12.43 -5.62 -3.92
C ILE A 32 12.33 -6.97 -4.67
N GLU A 33 11.67 -8.00 -4.10
CA GLU A 33 11.50 -9.29 -4.77
C GLU A 33 10.48 -9.17 -5.92
N ALA A 34 9.55 -8.22 -5.86
CA ALA A 34 8.64 -7.90 -6.96
C ALA A 34 9.37 -7.25 -8.14
N SER A 35 8.84 -7.46 -9.35
CA SER A 35 9.40 -6.89 -10.57
C SER A 35 9.01 -5.42 -10.78
N ASP A 36 9.82 -4.68 -11.55
CA ASP A 36 9.48 -3.31 -11.95
C ASP A 36 8.20 -3.26 -12.79
N SER A 37 7.93 -4.29 -13.58
CA SER A 37 6.68 -4.44 -14.33
C SER A 37 5.47 -4.54 -13.40
N GLU A 38 5.52 -5.36 -12.35
CA GLU A 38 4.42 -5.48 -11.38
C GLU A 38 4.18 -4.14 -10.65
N ARG A 39 5.26 -3.45 -10.23
CA ARG A 39 5.18 -2.11 -9.65
C ARG A 39 4.54 -1.11 -10.60
N LEU A 40 4.96 -1.11 -11.86
CA LEU A 40 4.43 -0.21 -12.88
C LEU A 40 2.96 -0.50 -13.18
N GLU A 41 2.57 -1.77 -13.24
CA GLU A 41 1.17 -2.17 -13.41
C GLU A 41 0.29 -1.75 -12.24
N LEU A 42 0.80 -1.84 -11.01
CA LEU A 42 0.09 -1.36 -9.83
C LEU A 42 -0.09 0.17 -9.88
N ALA A 43 0.96 0.91 -10.24
CA ALA A 43 0.89 2.36 -10.40
C ALA A 43 -0.07 2.78 -11.53
N LYS A 44 -0.08 2.06 -12.64
CA LYS A 44 -1.02 2.28 -13.75
C LYS A 44 -2.46 2.02 -13.31
N TYR A 45 -2.71 0.94 -12.56
CA TYR A 45 -4.02 0.63 -12.03
C TYR A 45 -4.55 1.74 -11.13
N VAL A 46 -3.77 2.21 -10.16
CA VAL A 46 -4.17 3.30 -9.26
C VAL A 46 -4.48 4.58 -10.04
N LYS A 47 -3.67 4.91 -11.06
CA LYS A 47 -3.93 6.08 -11.92
C LYS A 47 -5.13 5.93 -12.84
N SER A 48 -5.51 4.70 -13.20
CA SER A 48 -6.64 4.44 -14.11
C SER A 48 -8.00 4.62 -13.45
N VAL A 49 -8.06 4.61 -12.11
CA VAL A 49 -9.29 4.79 -11.36
C VAL A 49 -9.35 6.22 -10.83
N GLU A 50 -10.14 7.07 -11.48
CA GLU A 50 -10.26 8.50 -11.17
C GLU A 50 -10.61 8.78 -9.69
N VAL A 51 -11.33 7.86 -9.05
CA VAL A 51 -11.74 7.96 -7.63
C VAL A 51 -10.57 7.71 -6.66
N MET A 52 -9.48 7.05 -7.07
CA MET A 52 -8.37 6.65 -6.19
C MET A 52 -7.32 7.76 -5.94
N GLY A 53 -7.72 9.04 -5.94
CA GLY A 53 -6.82 10.17 -5.69
C GLY A 53 -6.11 10.17 -4.32
N ASN A 54 -6.60 9.36 -3.38
CA ASN A 54 -6.08 9.12 -2.03
C ASN A 54 -5.18 7.87 -1.92
N VAL A 55 -4.84 7.24 -3.04
CA VAL A 55 -3.97 6.06 -3.11
C VAL A 55 -2.62 6.42 -3.71
N MET A 56 -1.54 6.04 -3.03
CA MET A 56 -0.16 6.27 -3.43
C MET A 56 0.57 4.95 -3.62
N VAL A 57 1.46 4.88 -4.61
CA VAL A 57 2.34 3.72 -4.84
C VAL A 57 3.79 4.14 -4.61
N ILE A 58 4.51 3.40 -3.78
CA ILE A 58 5.95 3.62 -3.59
C ILE A 58 6.67 3.19 -4.87
N GLY A 59 7.22 4.18 -5.59
CA GLY A 59 7.82 3.99 -6.93
C GLY A 59 9.31 3.66 -6.93
N LYS A 60 10.03 3.92 -5.84
CA LYS A 60 11.39 3.42 -5.64
C LYS A 60 11.31 2.22 -4.71
N PRO A 61 11.81 1.03 -5.09
CA PRO A 61 11.94 -0.04 -4.13
C PRO A 61 12.85 0.47 -3.03
N ASP A 62 12.30 0.69 -1.84
CA ASP A 62 13.15 0.76 -0.68
C ASP A 62 13.93 -0.57 -0.64
N LEU A 63 15.21 -0.51 -0.30
CA LEU A 63 16.13 -1.65 -0.18
C LEU A 63 15.77 -2.51 1.04
N VAL A 64 14.47 -2.65 1.29
CA VAL A 64 13.84 -2.97 2.55
C VAL A 64 13.03 -4.24 2.31
N THR A 65 13.75 -5.36 2.28
CA THR A 65 13.19 -6.71 2.24
C THR A 65 12.32 -6.96 3.48
N VAL A 66 11.18 -7.62 3.29
CA VAL A 66 10.24 -8.01 4.37
C VAL A 66 10.83 -9.05 5.34
N LYS A 67 12.04 -9.56 5.07
CA LYS A 67 12.77 -10.52 5.92
C LYS A 67 13.84 -9.80 6.75
N GLY A 68 13.54 -9.44 8.00
CA GLY A 68 14.52 -8.97 9.01
C GLY A 68 14.14 -7.71 9.80
N PRO A 69 15.11 -7.04 10.48
CA PRO A 69 14.96 -5.78 11.24
C PRO A 69 14.35 -4.59 10.46
N THR A 70 14.15 -4.85 9.18
CA THR A 70 13.80 -4.00 8.06
C THR A 70 12.30 -3.67 8.00
N MET A 71 11.42 -4.47 8.64
CA MET A 71 9.97 -4.20 8.68
C MET A 71 9.62 -2.89 9.41
N ILE A 72 10.37 -2.56 10.47
CA ILE A 72 10.23 -1.28 11.19
C ILE A 72 10.64 -0.13 10.29
N ALA A 73 11.73 -0.28 9.53
CA ALA A 73 12.19 0.75 8.58
C ALA A 73 11.16 1.00 7.47
N CYS A 74 10.58 -0.07 6.90
CA CYS A 74 9.49 0.00 5.92
C CYS A 74 8.27 0.76 6.47
N THR A 75 7.90 0.43 7.72
CA THR A 75 6.77 1.06 8.41
C THR A 75 7.04 2.55 8.68
N LEU A 76 8.21 2.89 9.20
CA LEU A 76 8.63 4.28 9.44
C LEU A 76 8.70 5.08 8.14
N HIS A 77 9.21 4.47 7.06
CA HIS A 77 9.21 5.10 5.74
C HIS A 77 7.79 5.40 5.26
N GLY A 78 6.89 4.42 5.36
CA GLY A 78 5.49 4.59 5.01
C GLY A 78 4.79 5.70 5.80
N VAL A 79 5.03 5.75 7.12
CA VAL A 79 4.54 6.83 7.97
C VAL A 79 5.10 8.19 7.55
N ALA A 80 6.41 8.28 7.29
CA ALA A 80 7.04 9.54 6.85
C ALA A 80 6.50 10.04 5.51
N VAL A 81 6.24 9.13 4.56
CA VAL A 81 5.58 9.46 3.29
C VAL A 81 4.17 9.99 3.52
N LEU A 82 3.38 9.30 4.35
CA LEU A 82 2.02 9.72 4.68
C LEU A 82 1.99 11.08 5.38
N LEU A 83 2.82 11.31 6.40
CA LEU A 83 2.93 12.62 7.08
C LEU A 83 3.28 13.77 6.13
N LYS A 84 4.06 13.50 5.08
CA LYS A 84 4.44 14.51 4.09
C LYS A 84 3.33 14.76 3.04
N LYS A 85 2.53 13.75 2.72
CA LYS A 85 1.59 13.76 1.58
C LYS A 85 0.12 13.90 1.97
N ALA A 86 -0.24 13.50 3.19
CA ALA A 86 -1.59 13.51 3.73
C ALA A 86 -1.54 14.07 5.16
N LYS A 87 -2.37 15.08 5.45
CA LYS A 87 -2.32 15.81 6.73
C LYS A 87 -3.41 15.42 7.71
N ASP A 88 -4.48 14.78 7.23
CA ASP A 88 -5.71 14.59 8.00
C ASP A 88 -6.01 13.10 8.19
N TRP A 89 -5.16 12.40 8.95
CA TRP A 89 -5.39 11.01 9.35
C TRP A 89 -5.02 10.80 10.82
N ASP A 90 -5.81 9.99 11.53
CA ASP A 90 -5.65 9.79 12.98
C ASP A 90 -4.93 8.47 13.33
N TRP A 91 -5.08 7.45 12.48
CA TRP A 91 -4.59 6.10 12.73
C TRP A 91 -3.72 5.58 11.59
N PHE A 92 -2.62 4.90 11.94
CA PHE A 92 -1.82 4.15 11.00
C PHE A 92 -2.08 2.66 11.16
N ILE A 93 -2.49 2.01 10.07
CA ILE A 93 -2.72 0.57 10.01
C ILE A 93 -1.82 -0.01 8.92
N ASN A 94 -1.01 -1.03 9.26
CA ASN A 94 -0.26 -1.81 8.29
C ASN A 94 -1.02 -3.10 7.95
N LEU A 95 -1.12 -3.40 6.67
CA LEU A 95 -1.69 -4.63 6.13
C LEU A 95 -0.69 -5.27 5.17
N SER A 96 -0.71 -6.58 5.10
CA SER A 96 -0.02 -7.41 4.11
C SER A 96 -1.00 -7.87 3.02
N ALA A 97 -0.47 -8.36 1.91
CA ALA A 97 -1.25 -8.96 0.83
C ALA A 97 -2.09 -10.17 1.26
N SER A 98 -1.74 -10.78 2.39
CA SER A 98 -2.44 -11.95 2.95
C SER A 98 -3.59 -11.56 3.88
N ASP A 99 -3.70 -10.30 4.28
CA ASP A 99 -4.76 -9.82 5.16
C ASP A 99 -6.07 -9.59 4.40
N TYR A 100 -7.21 -9.71 5.09
CA TYR A 100 -8.51 -9.41 4.52
C TYR A 100 -9.50 -8.90 5.57
N PRO A 101 -10.29 -7.86 5.29
CA PRO A 101 -11.28 -7.36 6.23
C PRO A 101 -12.40 -8.39 6.42
N LEU A 102 -12.79 -8.62 7.68
CA LEU A 102 -13.96 -9.45 8.02
C LEU A 102 -15.26 -8.65 8.11
N MET A 103 -15.16 -7.32 8.19
CA MET A 103 -16.27 -6.38 8.36
C MET A 103 -16.11 -5.19 7.40
N GLY A 104 -17.23 -4.60 6.97
CA GLY A 104 -17.23 -3.38 6.16
C GLY A 104 -16.76 -2.14 6.94
N GLN A 105 -16.35 -1.09 6.23
CA GLN A 105 -15.91 0.18 6.85
C GLN A 105 -17.07 0.97 7.45
N ASP A 106 -18.22 0.95 6.77
CA ASP A 106 -19.46 1.57 7.23
C ASP A 106 -20.34 0.46 7.77
N GLY A 107 -20.40 0.34 9.10
CA GLY A 107 -21.27 -0.62 9.79
C GLY A 107 -22.75 -0.36 9.56
#